data_AF-A0AAC9PRN9-F1
#
_entry.id   AF-A0AAC9PRN9-F1
#
_cell.length_a   1.000
_cell.length_b   1.000
_cell.length_c   1.000
_cell.angle_alpha   90.00
_cell.angle_beta   90.00
_cell.angle_gamma   90.00
#
_symmetry.space_group_name_H-M   'P 1'
#
loop_
_entity.id
_entity.type
_entity.pdbx_description
1 polymer ?
#
loop_
_entity_poly.entity_id
_entity_poly.type
_entity_poly.pdbx_seq_one_letter_code
_entity_poly.pdbx_strand_id
1 'polypeptide(L)'
;MSLEEVSAGLARTLALITEARSAAVVASAAARDGAELMAVGTQGSHSDAVAAASLMHDRTQPELGAAVETLTAAEELIRGYRRDVLGEVGDPSVVVADIADTSAADRGNHDDLPRAVPTATTEAENSCRAKLIAEARRQGLKISAEEVRFIGVDPNGRIVWIENGWHDEESNEGAGLAHIMSHANEFTEKGIGRPAIGAFVLAAIVRGQYSGYDQGKRRTSRPIFKVNIDDEDRYVGVQVGSNGFIIGANMRSLRNPYRGARRNERANYDATYRGW
;
A
#
# COMPACT_ATOMS: atom_id res chain seq x y z
N MET A 1 -27.04 -5.74 -23.58
CA MET A 1 -25.82 -5.36 -22.87
C MET A 1 -24.87 -4.78 -23.90
N SER A 2 -24.47 -3.52 -23.73
CA SER A 2 -23.56 -2.85 -24.66
C SER A 2 -22.12 -3.33 -24.45
N LEU A 3 -21.26 -3.11 -25.45
CA LEU A 3 -19.82 -3.40 -25.35
C LEU A 3 -19.17 -2.65 -24.18
N GLU A 4 -19.63 -1.42 -23.92
CA GLU A 4 -19.18 -0.56 -22.83
C GLU A 4 -19.58 -1.13 -21.45
N GLU A 5 -20.80 -1.66 -21.31
CA GLU A 5 -21.26 -2.31 -20.08
C GLU A 5 -20.44 -3.58 -19.78
N VAL A 6 -20.11 -4.36 -20.80
CA VAL A 6 -19.28 -5.57 -20.68
C VAL A 6 -17.84 -5.21 -20.27
N SER A 7 -17.24 -4.21 -20.93
CA SER A 7 -15.90 -3.69 -20.60
C SER A 7 -15.85 -3.17 -19.15
N ALA A 8 -16.80 -2.34 -18.75
CA ALA A 8 -16.88 -1.78 -17.40
C ALA A 8 -17.09 -2.87 -16.34
N GLY A 9 -17.89 -3.90 -16.65
CA GLY A 9 -18.07 -5.06 -15.79
C GLY A 9 -16.76 -5.81 -15.56
N LEU A 10 -16.04 -6.14 -16.64
CA LEU A 10 -14.76 -6.84 -16.57
C LEU A 10 -13.67 -6.03 -15.85
N ALA A 11 -13.68 -4.70 -15.99
CA ALA A 11 -12.77 -3.83 -15.25
C ALA A 11 -13.02 -3.88 -13.74
N ARG A 12 -14.29 -3.91 -13.31
CA ARG A 12 -14.64 -4.05 -11.88
C ARG A 12 -14.25 -5.43 -11.36
N THR A 13 -14.51 -6.49 -12.13
CA THR A 13 -14.11 -7.85 -11.75
C THR A 13 -12.60 -7.96 -11.59
N LEU A 14 -11.82 -7.40 -12.52
CA LEU A 14 -10.37 -7.41 -12.44
C LEU A 14 -9.86 -6.70 -11.19
N ALA A 15 -10.44 -5.55 -10.82
CA ALA A 15 -10.09 -4.82 -9.61
C ALA A 15 -10.34 -5.65 -8.34
N LEU A 16 -11.50 -6.30 -8.24
CA LEU A 16 -11.86 -7.16 -7.10
C LEU A 16 -10.94 -8.37 -6.97
N ILE A 17 -10.60 -9.01 -8.08
CA ILE A 17 -9.67 -10.16 -8.06
C ILE A 17 -8.26 -9.70 -7.67
N THR A 18 -7.83 -8.53 -8.15
CA THR A 18 -6.53 -7.92 -7.77
C THR A 18 -6.46 -7.62 -6.27
N GLU A 19 -7.54 -7.09 -5.70
CA GLU A 19 -7.67 -6.87 -4.27
C GLU A 19 -7.65 -8.18 -3.49
N ALA A 20 -8.45 -9.17 -3.89
CA ALA A 20 -8.50 -10.48 -3.27
C ALA A 20 -7.14 -11.19 -3.31
N ARG A 21 -6.42 -11.12 -4.44
CA ARG A 21 -5.07 -11.67 -4.59
C ARG A 21 -4.11 -11.00 -3.61
N SER A 22 -4.15 -9.67 -3.56
CA SER A 22 -3.30 -8.89 -2.66
C SER A 22 -3.56 -9.25 -1.19
N ALA A 23 -4.82 -9.43 -0.81
CA ALA A 23 -5.21 -9.88 0.52
C ALA A 23 -4.72 -11.31 0.82
N ALA A 24 -4.81 -12.23 -0.14
CA ALA A 24 -4.33 -13.60 -0.01
C ALA A 24 -2.79 -13.66 0.15
N VAL A 25 -2.04 -12.84 -0.59
CA VAL A 25 -0.59 -12.70 -0.42
C VAL A 25 -0.23 -12.21 0.98
N VAL A 26 -0.93 -11.19 1.47
CA VAL A 26 -0.73 -10.66 2.83
C VAL A 26 -1.06 -11.73 3.89
N ALA A 27 -2.15 -12.46 3.72
CA ALA A 27 -2.53 -13.54 4.64
C ALA A 27 -1.49 -14.67 4.65
N SER A 28 -0.98 -15.07 3.48
CA SER A 28 0.06 -16.08 3.35
C SER A 28 1.35 -15.67 4.05
N ALA A 29 1.80 -14.42 3.84
CA ALA A 29 2.98 -13.87 4.50
C ALA A 29 2.80 -13.82 6.03
N ALA A 30 1.71 -13.24 6.51
CA ALA A 30 1.43 -13.15 7.95
C ALA A 30 1.37 -14.52 8.63
N ALA A 31 0.79 -15.52 7.96
CA ALA A 31 0.75 -16.89 8.47
C ALA A 31 2.12 -17.59 8.46
N ARG A 32 3.07 -17.20 7.58
CA ARG A 32 4.46 -17.68 7.61
C ARG A 32 5.22 -17.04 8.76
N ASP A 33 5.18 -15.72 8.86
CA ASP A 33 5.87 -14.96 9.91
C ASP A 33 5.40 -15.41 11.30
N GLY A 34 4.09 -15.60 11.47
CA GLY A 34 3.52 -16.10 12.73
C GLY A 34 4.00 -17.51 13.10
N ALA A 35 4.20 -18.38 12.12
CA ALA A 35 4.72 -19.73 12.36
C ALA A 35 6.21 -19.74 12.70
N GLU A 36 7.01 -18.87 12.08
CA GLU A 36 8.41 -18.70 12.43
C GLU A 36 8.59 -18.19 13.87
N LEU A 37 7.82 -17.17 14.25
CA LEU A 37 7.80 -16.64 15.62
C LEU A 37 7.38 -17.70 16.64
N MET A 38 6.35 -18.49 16.32
CA MET A 38 5.95 -19.62 17.15
C MET A 38 7.07 -20.66 17.27
N ALA A 39 7.68 -21.07 16.16
CA ALA A 39 8.75 -22.07 16.15
C ALA A 39 9.96 -21.66 17.02
N VAL A 40 10.37 -20.39 16.94
CA VAL A 40 11.43 -19.81 17.79
C VAL A 40 10.99 -19.79 19.26
N GLY A 41 9.77 -19.31 19.54
CA GLY A 41 9.25 -19.19 20.91
C GLY A 41 8.98 -20.53 21.60
N THR A 42 8.79 -21.60 20.84
CA THR A 42 8.47 -22.94 21.34
C THR A 42 9.63 -23.93 21.18
N GLN A 43 10.83 -23.44 20.88
CA GLN A 43 11.99 -24.29 20.64
C GLN A 43 12.29 -25.18 21.86
N GLY A 44 12.28 -26.51 21.66
CA GLY A 44 12.46 -27.49 22.73
C GLY A 44 11.19 -27.84 23.52
N SER A 45 10.04 -27.25 23.20
CA SER A 45 8.75 -27.63 23.75
C SER A 45 8.19 -28.87 23.04
N HIS A 46 7.74 -29.85 23.83
CA HIS A 46 7.10 -31.08 23.33
C HIS A 46 5.59 -31.10 23.60
N SER A 47 4.97 -29.94 23.82
CA SER A 47 3.53 -29.89 24.12
C SER A 47 2.69 -30.21 22.88
N ASP A 48 1.58 -30.94 23.09
CA ASP A 48 0.61 -31.27 22.04
C ASP A 48 0.02 -30.01 21.37
N ALA A 49 -0.05 -28.89 22.09
CA ALA A 49 -0.52 -27.61 21.55
C ALA A 49 0.41 -27.04 20.47
N VAL A 50 1.73 -27.17 20.65
CA VAL A 50 2.73 -26.73 19.67
C VAL A 50 2.66 -27.60 18.42
N ALA A 51 2.55 -28.92 18.59
CA ALA A 51 2.37 -29.86 17.48
C ALA A 51 1.08 -29.59 16.69
N ALA A 52 -0.03 -29.29 17.38
CA ALA A 52 -1.29 -28.93 16.75
C ALA A 52 -1.21 -27.60 15.97
N ALA A 53 -0.51 -26.60 16.51
CA ALA A 53 -0.30 -25.32 15.83
C ALA A 53 0.54 -25.46 14.55
N SER A 54 1.64 -26.22 14.60
CA SER A 54 2.46 -26.52 13.41
C SER A 54 1.64 -27.27 12.35
N LEU A 55 0.84 -28.27 12.75
CA LEU A 55 -0.02 -29.00 11.82
C LEU A 55 -1.09 -28.12 11.16
N MET A 56 -1.65 -27.16 11.90
CA MET A 56 -2.60 -26.19 11.32
C MET A 56 -1.90 -25.26 10.32
N HIS A 57 -0.69 -24.78 10.63
CA HIS A 57 0.11 -23.99 9.69
C HIS A 57 0.40 -24.76 8.40
N ASP A 58 0.88 -26.00 8.51
CA ASP A 58 1.22 -26.86 7.36
C ASP A 58 0.02 -27.14 6.46
N ARG A 59 -1.20 -27.13 7.02
CA ARG A 59 -2.45 -27.23 6.25
C ARG A 59 -2.87 -25.91 5.61
N THR A 60 -2.70 -24.81 6.31
CA THR A 60 -3.22 -23.50 5.88
C THR A 60 -2.34 -22.85 4.82
N GLN A 61 -1.01 -23.04 4.88
CA GLN A 61 -0.08 -22.42 3.93
C GLN A 61 -0.28 -22.84 2.48
N PRO A 62 -0.42 -24.14 2.15
CA PRO A 62 -0.73 -24.57 0.79
C PRO A 62 -2.05 -24.02 0.27
N GLU A 63 -3.09 -23.93 1.12
CA GLU A 63 -4.39 -23.38 0.74
C GLU A 63 -4.31 -21.89 0.39
N LEU A 64 -3.58 -21.11 1.18
CA LEU A 64 -3.32 -19.69 0.89
C LEU A 64 -2.47 -19.51 -0.38
N GLY A 65 -1.48 -20.38 -0.60
CA GLY A 65 -0.69 -20.39 -1.84
C GLY A 65 -1.55 -20.68 -3.07
N ALA A 66 -2.37 -21.73 -3.02
CA ALA A 66 -3.29 -22.10 -4.09
C ALA A 66 -4.32 -21.00 -4.40
N ALA A 67 -4.77 -20.27 -3.37
CA ALA A 67 -5.64 -19.11 -3.56
C ALA A 67 -4.93 -17.97 -4.32
N VAL A 68 -3.67 -17.67 -3.98
CA VAL A 68 -2.87 -16.68 -4.72
C VAL A 68 -2.68 -17.09 -6.18
N GLU A 69 -2.31 -18.34 -6.45
CA GLU A 69 -2.13 -18.86 -7.81
C GLU A 69 -3.43 -18.76 -8.62
N THR A 70 -4.56 -19.18 -8.03
CA THR A 70 -5.87 -19.16 -8.69
C THR A 70 -6.32 -17.74 -9.02
N LEU A 71 -6.12 -16.80 -8.10
CA LEU A 71 -6.48 -15.40 -8.31
C LEU A 71 -5.58 -14.74 -9.36
N THR A 72 -4.28 -15.07 -9.39
CA THR A 72 -3.38 -14.63 -10.47
C THR A 72 -3.84 -15.14 -11.83
N ALA A 73 -4.14 -16.43 -11.96
CA ALA A 73 -4.63 -17.00 -13.22
C ALA A 73 -5.95 -16.34 -13.68
N ALA A 74 -6.84 -16.03 -12.74
CA ALA A 74 -8.10 -15.34 -13.04
C ALA A 74 -7.88 -13.89 -13.53
N GLU A 75 -6.91 -13.17 -12.96
CA GLU A 75 -6.53 -11.85 -13.48
C GLU A 75 -5.99 -11.92 -14.91
N GLU A 76 -5.10 -12.87 -15.19
CA GLU A 76 -4.49 -13.04 -16.51
C GLU A 76 -5.55 -13.35 -17.57
N LEU A 77 -6.51 -14.23 -17.25
CA LEU A 77 -7.63 -14.54 -18.14
C LEU A 77 -8.48 -13.31 -18.47
N ILE A 78 -8.82 -12.50 -17.46
CA ILE A 78 -9.64 -11.29 -17.66
C ILE A 78 -8.84 -10.24 -18.44
N ARG A 79 -7.55 -10.06 -18.12
CA ARG A 79 -6.66 -9.15 -18.87
C ARG A 79 -6.52 -9.58 -20.32
N GLY A 80 -6.34 -10.88 -20.57
CA GLY A 80 -6.27 -11.46 -21.91
C GLY A 80 -7.55 -11.21 -22.68
N TYR A 81 -8.73 -11.48 -22.09
CA TYR A 81 -10.01 -11.21 -22.74
C TYR A 81 -10.20 -9.73 -23.10
N ARG A 82 -9.85 -8.82 -22.19
CA ARG A 82 -9.94 -7.37 -22.44
C ARG A 82 -9.01 -6.92 -23.57
N ARG A 83 -7.80 -7.48 -23.63
CA ARG A 83 -6.84 -7.18 -24.70
C ARG A 83 -7.27 -7.75 -26.05
N ASP A 84 -7.53 -9.05 -26.08
CA ASP A 84 -7.61 -9.82 -27.32
C ASP A 84 -9.02 -9.76 -27.94
N VAL A 85 -10.06 -9.60 -27.12
CA VAL A 85 -11.46 -9.62 -27.57
C VAL A 85 -12.06 -8.22 -27.62
N LEU A 86 -11.75 -7.36 -26.64
CA LEU A 86 -12.28 -6.00 -26.60
C LEU A 86 -11.35 -4.97 -27.28
N GLY A 87 -10.15 -5.38 -27.69
CA GLY A 87 -9.17 -4.50 -28.33
C GLY A 87 -8.65 -3.42 -27.39
N GLU A 88 -8.79 -3.59 -26.07
CA GLU A 88 -8.26 -2.66 -25.09
C GLU A 88 -6.74 -2.80 -25.04
N VAL A 89 -6.02 -1.78 -25.50
CA VAL A 89 -4.56 -1.72 -25.33
C VAL A 89 -4.30 -1.70 -23.83
N GLY A 90 -3.67 -2.76 -23.33
CA GLY A 90 -3.41 -2.93 -21.90
C GLY A 90 -2.69 -1.71 -21.34
N ASP A 91 -3.20 -1.16 -20.24
CA ASP A 91 -2.44 -0.28 -19.37
C ASP A 91 -1.15 -1.02 -18.96
N PRO A 92 0.05 -0.48 -19.25
CA PRO A 92 1.31 -1.15 -18.89
C PRO A 92 1.50 -1.29 -17.37
N SER A 93 0.57 -0.79 -16.54
CA SER A 93 0.59 -0.87 -15.08
C SER A 93 0.37 -2.26 -14.49
N VAL A 94 0.21 -3.31 -15.30
CA VAL A 94 0.24 -4.70 -14.79
C VAL A 94 1.07 -5.59 -15.66
N VAL A 95 2.36 -5.59 -15.35
CA VAL A 95 3.24 -6.72 -15.58
C VAL A 95 3.40 -7.47 -14.27
N VAL A 96 3.13 -8.77 -14.36
CA VAL A 96 3.48 -9.79 -13.38
C VAL A 96 4.98 -9.66 -13.12
N ALA A 97 5.38 -9.49 -11.86
CA ALA A 97 6.73 -9.77 -11.44
C ALA A 97 6.91 -11.29 -11.48
N ASP A 98 7.34 -11.81 -12.63
CA ASP A 98 8.15 -13.02 -12.66
C ASP A 98 9.31 -12.82 -13.64
N ILE A 99 10.51 -13.11 -13.15
CA ILE A 99 11.78 -12.81 -13.80
C ILE A 99 12.00 -13.79 -14.96
N ALA A 100 12.02 -13.31 -16.21
CA ALA A 100 13.04 -13.62 -17.22
C ALA A 100 12.84 -12.90 -18.58
N ASP A 101 13.71 -11.92 -18.82
CA ASP A 101 14.49 -11.63 -20.04
C ASP A 101 13.86 -11.03 -21.34
N THR A 102 14.49 -9.90 -21.71
CA THR A 102 14.73 -9.20 -23.00
C THR A 102 13.62 -8.91 -24.04
N SER A 103 13.28 -7.61 -24.18
CA SER A 103 13.82 -6.68 -25.22
C SER A 103 12.79 -5.71 -25.87
N ALA A 104 13.15 -4.42 -25.76
CA ALA A 104 13.06 -3.32 -26.75
C ALA A 104 11.73 -2.82 -27.37
N ALA A 105 11.58 -1.49 -27.22
CA ALA A 105 10.89 -0.50 -28.09
C ALA A 105 9.34 -0.55 -28.12
N ASP A 106 8.55 0.52 -28.30
CA ASP A 106 8.75 1.85 -28.88
C ASP A 106 7.63 2.82 -28.40
N ARG A 107 7.84 4.11 -28.66
CA ARG A 107 7.15 5.35 -28.25
C ARG A 107 5.65 5.47 -28.63
N GLY A 108 4.91 6.30 -27.87
CA GLY A 108 3.78 7.08 -28.41
C GLY A 108 2.75 7.63 -27.41
N ASN A 109 2.74 8.96 -27.20
CA ASN A 109 1.74 9.75 -26.45
C ASN A 109 0.30 9.67 -27.03
N HIS A 110 -0.73 9.79 -26.19
CA HIS A 110 -1.71 10.91 -26.26
C HIS A 110 -2.65 10.98 -25.05
N ASP A 111 -2.77 12.20 -24.50
CA ASP A 111 -3.78 12.67 -23.54
C ASP A 111 -5.22 12.58 -24.11
N ASP A 112 -6.21 12.14 -23.31
CA ASP A 112 -7.33 12.96 -22.76
C ASP A 112 -8.56 12.13 -22.28
N LEU A 113 -8.99 12.38 -21.02
CA LEU A 113 -10.34 12.22 -20.40
C LEU A 113 -10.91 10.79 -20.06
N PRO A 114 -11.93 10.69 -19.17
CA PRO A 114 -11.92 10.96 -17.73
C PRO A 114 -12.17 9.69 -16.89
N ARG A 115 -11.40 9.55 -15.81
CA ARG A 115 -11.38 8.43 -14.86
C ARG A 115 -12.55 8.52 -13.86
N ALA A 116 -13.54 7.62 -13.99
CA ALA A 116 -14.52 7.35 -12.94
C ALA A 116 -13.86 6.55 -11.79
N VAL A 117 -13.95 7.08 -10.57
CA VAL A 117 -13.33 6.55 -9.34
C VAL A 117 -14.20 5.41 -8.76
N PRO A 118 -13.64 4.25 -8.35
CA PRO A 118 -14.42 3.20 -7.70
C PRO A 118 -14.61 3.52 -6.21
N THR A 119 -15.85 3.72 -5.81
CA THR A 119 -16.28 3.84 -4.41
C THR A 119 -16.98 2.55 -4.01
N ALA A 120 -16.26 1.62 -3.37
CA ALA A 120 -16.84 0.52 -2.58
C ALA A 120 -15.76 -0.11 -1.69
N THR A 121 -15.59 0.40 -0.46
CA THR A 121 -14.76 -0.21 0.59
C THR A 121 -15.54 -1.36 1.24
N THR A 122 -14.93 -2.54 1.40
CA THR A 122 -15.64 -3.77 1.81
C THR A 122 -16.02 -3.80 3.30
N GLU A 123 -17.03 -4.58 3.70
CA GLU A 123 -17.50 -4.67 5.10
C GLU A 123 -16.40 -5.11 6.09
N ALA A 124 -15.49 -5.97 5.66
CA ALA A 124 -14.35 -6.42 6.46
C ALA A 124 -13.34 -5.30 6.74
N GLU A 125 -13.01 -4.50 5.71
CA GLU A 125 -12.15 -3.32 5.86
C GLU A 125 -12.80 -2.28 6.77
N ASN A 126 -14.11 -2.05 6.62
CA ASN A 126 -14.87 -1.16 7.49
C ASN A 126 -14.86 -1.64 8.95
N SER A 127 -14.96 -2.95 9.19
CA SER A 127 -14.86 -3.54 10.54
C SER A 127 -13.46 -3.41 11.15
N CYS A 128 -12.41 -3.69 10.38
CA CYS A 128 -11.02 -3.52 10.82
C CYS A 128 -10.72 -2.06 11.16
N ARG A 129 -11.11 -1.15 10.27
CA ARG A 129 -11.01 0.30 10.46
C ARG A 129 -11.74 0.76 11.73
N ALA A 130 -12.96 0.28 11.98
CA ALA A 130 -13.72 0.64 13.19
C ALA A 130 -13.00 0.19 14.48
N LYS A 131 -12.39 -1.00 14.48
CA LYS A 131 -11.60 -1.51 15.62
C LYS A 131 -10.37 -0.64 15.90
N LEU A 132 -9.64 -0.24 14.86
CA LEU A 132 -8.46 0.62 14.99
C LEU A 132 -8.82 2.02 15.49
N ILE A 133 -9.93 2.59 15.01
CA ILE A 133 -10.44 3.88 15.50
C ILE A 133 -10.81 3.79 16.99
N ALA A 134 -11.48 2.70 17.39
CA ALA A 134 -11.82 2.48 18.80
C ALA A 134 -10.58 2.34 19.69
N GLU A 135 -9.56 1.61 19.23
CA GLU A 135 -8.28 1.49 19.94
C GLU A 135 -7.55 2.83 20.04
N ALA A 136 -7.47 3.60 18.94
CA ALA A 136 -6.88 4.93 18.95
C ALA A 136 -7.55 5.86 19.98
N ARG A 137 -8.88 5.82 20.07
CA ARG A 137 -9.64 6.58 21.09
C ARG A 137 -9.35 6.09 22.51
N ARG A 138 -9.23 4.78 22.73
CA ARG A 138 -8.81 4.21 24.03
C ARG A 138 -7.42 4.67 24.46
N GLN A 139 -6.50 4.82 23.51
CA GLN A 139 -5.16 5.36 23.73
C GLN A 139 -5.14 6.89 23.93
N GLY A 140 -6.30 7.57 23.90
CA GLY A 140 -6.41 9.01 24.06
C GLY A 140 -5.98 9.82 22.82
N LEU A 141 -5.85 9.17 21.65
CA LEU A 141 -5.53 9.85 20.41
C LEU A 141 -6.72 10.69 19.95
N LYS A 142 -6.45 11.94 19.56
CA LYS A 142 -7.46 12.86 19.01
C LYS A 142 -7.78 12.50 17.57
N ILE A 143 -8.58 11.44 17.39
CA ILE A 143 -9.00 10.92 16.08
C ILE A 143 -10.51 11.15 15.88
N SER A 144 -10.87 11.66 14.70
CA SER A 144 -12.25 11.90 14.29
C SER A 144 -12.69 10.77 13.37
N ALA A 145 -13.53 9.86 13.87
CA ALA A 145 -13.88 8.61 13.17
C ALA A 145 -14.49 8.84 11.79
N GLU A 146 -15.27 9.92 11.69
CA GLU A 146 -16.00 10.40 10.53
C GLU A 146 -15.05 10.96 9.46
N GLU A 147 -13.93 11.53 9.89
CA GLU A 147 -12.94 12.17 9.04
C GLU A 147 -11.85 11.23 8.56
N VAL A 148 -11.63 10.10 9.26
CA VAL A 148 -10.64 9.09 8.84
C VAL A 148 -10.93 8.65 7.41
N ARG A 149 -9.88 8.45 6.62
CA ARG A 149 -9.94 7.89 5.27
C ARG A 149 -9.10 6.63 5.16
N PHE A 150 -7.93 6.66 5.78
CA PHE A 150 -7.00 5.54 5.82
C PHE A 150 -6.46 5.39 7.24
N ILE A 151 -6.36 4.16 7.73
CA ILE A 151 -5.81 3.85 9.05
C ILE A 151 -5.09 2.52 9.01
N GLY A 152 -4.00 2.40 9.76
CA GLY A 152 -3.21 1.18 9.85
C GLY A 152 -2.34 1.17 11.10
N VAL A 153 -1.57 0.11 11.24
CA VAL A 153 -0.61 -0.09 12.33
C VAL A 153 0.76 -0.28 11.70
N ASP A 154 1.75 0.49 12.14
CA ASP A 154 3.13 0.29 11.70
C ASP A 154 3.75 -0.98 12.34
N PRO A 155 4.93 -1.43 11.89
CA PRO A 155 5.54 -2.64 12.47
C PRO A 155 5.97 -2.53 13.94
N ASN A 156 5.97 -1.33 14.52
CA ASN A 156 6.21 -1.13 15.95
C ASN A 156 4.91 -1.15 16.77
N GLY A 157 3.77 -1.45 16.15
CA GLY A 157 2.46 -1.46 16.80
C GLY A 157 1.82 -0.07 16.93
N ARG A 158 2.40 0.96 16.31
CA ARG A 158 1.88 2.33 16.38
C ARG A 158 0.73 2.52 15.41
N ILE A 159 -0.39 3.06 15.88
CA ILE A 159 -1.51 3.44 15.01
C ILE A 159 -1.15 4.70 14.23
N VAL A 160 -1.34 4.65 12.91
CA VAL A 160 -1.17 5.78 11.99
C VAL A 160 -2.40 5.96 11.12
N TRP A 161 -2.78 7.19 10.82
CA TRP A 161 -4.00 7.46 10.06
C TRP A 161 -3.94 8.75 9.25
N ILE A 162 -4.80 8.81 8.23
CA ILE A 162 -5.08 9.97 7.38
C ILE A 162 -6.54 10.35 7.60
N GLU A 163 -6.81 11.61 7.91
CA GLU A 163 -8.16 12.21 7.90
C GLU A 163 -8.35 13.06 6.64
N ASN A 164 -9.58 13.51 6.32
CA ASN A 164 -9.83 14.47 5.24
C ASN A 164 -8.86 15.65 5.31
N GLY A 165 -8.74 16.24 6.49
CA GLY A 165 -7.86 17.37 6.74
C GLY A 165 -8.30 18.63 6.01
N TRP A 166 -7.37 19.56 5.80
CA TRP A 166 -7.61 20.86 5.18
C TRP A 166 -6.40 21.30 4.36
N HIS A 167 -6.61 22.20 3.41
CA HIS A 167 -5.56 22.82 2.64
C HIS A 167 -5.93 24.27 2.33
N ASP A 168 -4.96 25.17 2.49
CA ASP A 168 -5.08 26.57 2.11
C ASP A 168 -4.15 26.82 0.91
N GLU A 169 -4.74 27.21 -0.22
CA GLU A 169 -4.03 27.35 -1.49
C GLU A 169 -3.06 28.55 -1.50
N GLU A 170 -3.36 29.62 -0.75
CA GLU A 170 -2.57 30.85 -0.74
C GLU A 170 -1.27 30.67 0.07
N SER A 171 -1.39 30.09 1.26
CA SER A 171 -0.27 29.85 2.18
C SER A 171 0.47 28.53 1.91
N ASN A 172 -0.14 27.64 1.10
CA ASN A 172 0.29 26.26 0.91
C ASN A 172 0.44 25.49 2.25
N GLU A 173 -0.36 25.87 3.24
CA GLU A 173 -0.49 25.16 4.50
C GLU A 173 -1.61 24.12 4.42
N GLY A 174 -1.59 23.15 5.33
CA GLY A 174 -2.60 22.12 5.36
C GLY A 174 -2.20 20.91 6.19
N ALA A 175 -3.15 19.98 6.30
CA ALA A 175 -2.95 18.69 6.92
C ALA A 175 -3.84 17.62 6.29
N GLY A 176 -3.50 16.35 6.51
CA GLY A 176 -4.31 15.20 6.11
C GLY A 176 -4.38 15.00 4.60
N LEU A 177 -5.44 14.31 4.14
CA LEU A 177 -5.60 13.95 2.74
C LEU A 177 -5.66 15.18 1.84
N ALA A 178 -6.32 16.26 2.25
CA ALA A 178 -6.41 17.50 1.48
C ALA A 178 -5.02 18.07 1.15
N HIS A 179 -4.12 18.13 2.13
CA HIS A 179 -2.74 18.59 1.91
C HIS A 179 -1.91 17.59 1.09
N ILE A 180 -2.09 16.29 1.28
CA ILE A 180 -1.43 15.28 0.41
C ILE A 180 -1.89 15.45 -1.04
N MET A 181 -3.17 15.73 -1.25
CA MET A 181 -3.77 15.88 -2.58
C MET A 181 -3.37 17.18 -3.28
N SER A 182 -2.91 18.22 -2.56
CA SER A 182 -2.31 19.40 -3.21
C SER A 182 -1.00 19.06 -3.91
N HIS A 183 -0.35 17.96 -3.52
CA HIS A 183 0.84 17.39 -4.16
C HIS A 183 0.53 16.26 -5.13
N ALA A 184 -0.74 16.04 -5.49
CA ALA A 184 -1.16 14.87 -6.28
C ALA A 184 -0.40 14.69 -7.60
N ASN A 185 -0.02 15.79 -8.26
CA ASN A 185 0.72 15.74 -9.52
C ASN A 185 2.07 15.02 -9.37
N GLU A 186 2.77 15.20 -8.25
CA GLU A 186 4.04 14.52 -7.97
C GLU A 186 3.89 12.99 -7.93
N PHE A 187 2.75 12.51 -7.43
CA PHE A 187 2.39 11.09 -7.36
C PHE A 187 1.99 10.55 -8.73
N THR A 188 1.14 11.27 -9.47
CA THR A 188 0.67 10.82 -10.78
C THR A 188 1.79 10.78 -11.81
N GLU A 189 2.74 11.72 -11.76
CA GLU A 189 3.97 11.70 -12.56
C GLU A 189 4.88 10.49 -12.27
N LYS A 190 4.57 9.69 -11.25
CA LYS A 190 5.29 8.48 -10.84
C LYS A 190 4.42 7.22 -10.95
N GLY A 191 3.29 7.32 -11.65
CA GLY A 191 2.36 6.22 -11.92
C GLY A 191 1.30 6.00 -10.84
N ILE A 192 1.28 6.81 -9.77
CA ILE A 192 0.33 6.63 -8.67
C ILE A 192 -0.92 7.48 -8.93
N GLY A 193 -1.99 6.84 -9.39
CA GLY A 193 -3.25 7.52 -9.71
C GLY A 193 -3.89 8.20 -8.49
N ARG A 194 -4.54 9.35 -8.70
CA ARG A 194 -5.13 10.21 -7.64
C ARG A 194 -5.93 9.45 -6.55
N PRO A 195 -6.87 8.54 -6.89
CA PRO A 195 -7.57 7.70 -5.90
C PRO A 195 -6.68 6.82 -5.02
N ALA A 196 -5.52 6.40 -5.51
CA ALA A 196 -4.61 5.48 -4.81
C ALA A 196 -3.62 6.20 -3.88
N ILE A 197 -3.49 7.53 -3.97
CA ILE A 197 -2.47 8.30 -3.25
C ILE A 197 -2.55 8.08 -1.74
N GLY A 198 -3.74 8.18 -1.14
CA GLY A 198 -3.89 8.01 0.31
C GLY A 198 -3.54 6.59 0.78
N ALA A 199 -3.96 5.57 0.02
CA ALA A 199 -3.62 4.17 0.30
C ALA A 199 -2.11 3.91 0.15
N PHE A 200 -1.48 4.47 -0.90
CA PHE A 200 -0.04 4.39 -1.12
C PHE A 200 0.75 5.02 0.03
N VAL A 201 0.37 6.22 0.48
CA VAL A 201 1.04 6.90 1.60
C VAL A 201 0.94 6.08 2.89
N LEU A 202 -0.24 5.50 3.17
CA LEU A 202 -0.39 4.60 4.32
C LEU A 202 0.49 3.35 4.17
N ALA A 203 0.47 2.72 3.00
CA ALA A 203 1.27 1.53 2.71
C ALA A 203 2.77 1.80 2.85
N ALA A 204 3.25 2.99 2.48
CA ALA A 204 4.64 3.38 2.65
C ALA A 204 5.09 3.35 4.12
N ILE A 205 4.23 3.76 5.05
CA ILE A 205 4.54 3.71 6.48
C ILE A 205 4.45 2.29 7.03
N VAL A 206 3.39 1.56 6.66
CA VAL A 206 3.09 0.22 7.20
C VAL A 206 4.08 -0.82 6.66
N ARG A 207 4.40 -0.77 5.37
CA ARG A 207 5.14 -1.81 4.65
C ARG A 207 6.45 -1.31 4.02
N GLY A 208 6.55 -0.01 3.75
CA GLY A 208 7.74 0.56 3.13
C GLY A 208 8.97 0.46 4.03
N GLN A 209 10.14 0.42 3.39
CA GLN A 209 11.41 0.44 4.09
C GLN A 209 11.77 1.89 4.40
N TYR A 210 12.01 2.22 5.67
CA TYR A 210 12.60 3.52 6.02
C TYR A 210 13.96 3.68 5.30
N SER A 211 14.30 4.86 4.82
CA SER A 211 15.55 5.04 4.04
C SER A 211 16.30 6.32 4.37
N GLY A 212 15.67 7.23 5.10
CA GLY A 212 16.26 8.52 5.45
C GLY A 212 15.25 9.46 6.05
N TYR A 213 15.63 10.72 6.18
CA TYR A 213 14.76 11.74 6.73
C TYR A 213 15.08 13.12 6.13
N ASP A 214 14.03 13.91 5.91
CA ASP A 214 14.14 15.30 5.51
C ASP A 214 14.30 16.20 6.76
N GLN A 215 15.29 17.11 6.71
CA GLN A 215 15.53 18.17 7.71
C GLN A 215 15.08 19.54 7.18
N GLY A 216 13.89 19.61 6.59
CA GLY A 216 13.29 20.90 6.21
C GLY A 216 13.17 21.87 7.40
N LYS A 217 13.00 23.17 7.12
CA LYS A 217 12.89 24.26 8.12
C LYS A 217 11.73 24.13 9.12
N ARG A 218 10.84 23.12 8.98
CA ARG A 218 9.67 22.90 9.83
C ARG A 218 10.00 21.94 10.98
N ARG A 219 9.42 22.19 12.17
CA ARG A 219 9.74 21.54 13.47
C ARG A 219 9.55 20.02 13.52
N THR A 220 9.00 19.37 12.49
CA THR A 220 8.75 17.92 12.47
C THR A 220 9.46 17.28 11.28
N SER A 221 10.36 16.35 11.57
CA SER A 221 11.09 15.58 10.57
C SER A 221 10.14 14.77 9.68
N ARG A 222 10.49 14.60 8.40
CA ARG A 222 9.72 13.76 7.46
C ARG A 222 10.55 12.52 7.10
N PRO A 223 10.32 11.37 7.74
CA PRO A 223 10.87 10.09 7.29
C PRO A 223 10.63 9.87 5.81
N ILE A 224 11.64 9.32 5.14
CA ILE A 224 11.58 8.93 3.73
C ILE A 224 11.42 7.42 3.70
N PHE A 225 10.39 6.95 3.01
CA PHE A 225 10.12 5.53 2.81
C PHE A 225 10.40 5.17 1.36
N LYS A 226 11.05 4.03 1.20
CA LYS A 226 11.24 3.31 -0.05
C LYS A 226 10.13 2.27 -0.18
N VAL A 227 9.40 2.31 -1.27
CA VAL A 227 8.31 1.39 -1.61
C VAL A 227 8.59 0.85 -3.00
N ASN A 228 8.50 -0.45 -3.20
CA ASN A 228 8.63 -1.05 -4.53
C ASN A 228 7.24 -1.11 -5.19
N ILE A 229 7.12 -0.56 -6.40
CA ILE A 229 5.92 -0.64 -7.25
C ILE A 229 6.39 -1.03 -8.64
N ASP A 230 5.86 -2.12 -9.19
CA ASP A 230 6.19 -2.63 -10.53
C ASP A 230 7.71 -2.80 -10.74
N ASP A 231 8.37 -3.42 -9.75
CA ASP A 231 9.84 -3.59 -9.67
C ASP A 231 10.66 -2.29 -9.66
N GLU A 232 10.00 -1.13 -9.64
CA GLU A 232 10.65 0.15 -9.52
C GLU A 232 10.54 0.72 -8.10
N ASP A 233 11.68 1.11 -7.57
CA ASP A 233 11.72 1.81 -6.29
C ASP A 233 11.06 3.18 -6.41
N ARG A 234 10.18 3.48 -5.46
CA ARG A 234 9.55 4.78 -5.26
C ARG A 234 9.94 5.29 -3.89
N TYR A 235 10.18 6.59 -3.80
CA TYR A 235 10.56 7.24 -2.55
C TYR A 235 9.54 8.31 -2.21
N VAL A 236 9.03 8.27 -0.99
CA VAL A 236 8.02 9.22 -0.50
C VAL A 236 8.45 9.73 0.86
N GLY A 237 8.49 11.05 1.01
CA GLY A 237 8.67 11.70 2.32
C GLY A 237 7.32 11.86 2.97
N VAL A 238 7.13 11.31 4.17
CA VAL A 238 5.85 11.36 4.87
C VAL A 238 6.01 12.07 6.21
N GLN A 239 5.19 13.10 6.44
CA GLN A 239 5.14 13.83 7.70
C GLN A 239 4.13 13.18 8.62
N VAL A 240 4.61 12.59 9.71
CA VAL A 240 3.77 11.96 10.72
C VAL A 240 3.89 12.76 12.01
N GLY A 241 2.77 13.22 12.56
CA GLY A 241 2.70 13.84 13.88
C GLY A 241 3.10 12.87 14.98
N SER A 242 3.47 13.37 16.16
CA SER A 242 3.85 12.52 17.31
C SER A 242 2.71 11.59 17.77
N ASN A 243 1.46 11.93 17.45
CA ASN A 243 0.29 11.11 17.73
C ASN A 243 0.01 10.01 16.69
N GLY A 244 0.69 9.99 15.54
CA GLY A 244 0.43 9.05 14.44
C GLY A 244 -0.42 9.62 13.29
N PHE A 245 -0.90 10.86 13.41
CA PHE A 245 -1.63 11.54 12.35
C PHE A 245 -0.69 11.88 11.19
N ILE A 246 -1.04 11.48 9.97
CA ILE A 246 -0.29 11.78 8.76
C ILE A 246 -0.70 13.17 8.27
N ILE A 247 0.23 14.10 8.37
CA ILE A 247 0.01 15.53 8.08
C ILE A 247 0.15 15.81 6.60
N GLY A 248 1.15 15.22 5.94
CA GLY A 248 1.44 15.48 4.53
C GLY A 248 2.42 14.47 3.95
N ALA A 249 2.47 14.38 2.63
CA ALA A 249 3.35 13.48 1.92
C ALA A 249 3.72 14.04 0.55
N ASN A 250 4.95 13.81 0.13
CA ASN A 250 5.50 14.29 -1.13
C ASN A 250 6.37 13.21 -1.76
N MET A 251 6.30 13.08 -3.08
CA MET A 251 7.19 12.17 -3.79
C MET A 251 8.61 12.74 -3.78
N ARG A 252 9.59 11.83 -3.80
CA ARG A 252 11.01 12.17 -3.93
C ARG A 252 11.49 11.73 -5.30
N SER A 253 12.53 12.40 -5.78
CA SER A 253 13.17 12.06 -7.06
C SER A 253 13.78 10.66 -7.00
N LEU A 254 13.60 9.88 -8.08
CA LEU A 254 14.25 8.57 -8.23
C LEU A 254 15.78 8.69 -8.29
N ARG A 255 16.29 9.71 -9.00
CA ARG A 255 17.73 9.90 -9.21
C ARG A 255 18.46 10.37 -7.95
N ASN A 256 17.78 11.16 -7.12
CA ASN A 256 18.35 11.65 -5.87
C ASN A 256 17.24 11.84 -4.83
N PRO A 257 16.77 10.76 -4.18
CA PRO A 257 15.66 10.83 -3.23
C PRO A 257 16.03 11.65 -1.99
N TYR A 258 17.33 11.78 -1.69
CA TYR A 258 17.86 12.48 -0.53
C TYR A 258 18.30 13.92 -0.84
N ARG A 259 17.91 14.52 -1.98
CA ARG A 259 18.24 15.92 -2.27
C ARG A 259 17.71 16.84 -1.16
N GLY A 260 18.62 17.51 -0.43
CA GLY A 260 18.26 18.35 0.73
C GLY A 260 17.84 17.59 1.98
N ALA A 261 17.99 16.27 1.99
CA ALA A 261 17.65 15.36 3.08
C ALA A 261 18.89 14.51 3.44
N ARG A 262 18.75 13.64 4.45
CA ARG A 262 19.82 12.71 4.84
C ARG A 262 19.37 11.27 4.70
N ARG A 263 20.18 10.46 4.02
CA ARG A 263 20.04 9.01 4.04
C ARG A 263 20.36 8.50 5.44
N ASN A 264 19.65 7.47 5.87
CA ASN A 264 19.93 6.80 7.12
C ASN A 264 19.90 5.30 6.88
N GLU A 265 21.04 4.66 7.12
CA GLU A 265 21.26 3.23 6.87
C GLU A 265 20.71 2.34 7.97
N ARG A 266 20.09 2.89 9.02
CA ARG A 266 19.52 2.11 10.12
C ARG A 266 18.52 1.05 9.67
N ALA A 267 17.75 1.33 8.64
CA ALA A 267 16.83 0.35 8.06
C ALA A 267 17.50 -0.82 7.33
N ASN A 268 18.83 -0.79 7.12
CA ASN A 268 19.55 -1.94 6.57
C ASN A 268 19.74 -3.05 7.60
N TYR A 269 19.59 -2.75 8.89
CA TYR A 269 19.78 -3.71 9.99
C TYR A 269 18.65 -3.70 11.03
N ASP A 270 17.67 -2.81 10.89
CA ASP A 270 16.47 -2.72 11.72
C ASP A 270 15.26 -2.49 10.80
N ALA A 271 14.63 -3.59 10.37
CA ALA A 271 13.54 -3.57 9.41
C ALA A 271 12.25 -2.93 9.97
N THR A 272 12.13 -2.80 11.30
CA THR A 272 10.98 -2.18 11.96
C THR A 272 11.21 -0.70 12.27
N TYR A 273 12.44 -0.18 12.18
CA TYR A 273 12.71 1.25 12.33
C TYR A 273 11.92 2.09 11.31
N ARG A 274 11.23 3.12 11.79
CA ARG A 274 10.42 4.03 10.95
C ARG A 274 10.85 5.49 11.01
N GLY A 275 11.94 5.79 11.73
CA GLY A 275 12.40 7.16 11.96
C GLY A 275 11.79 7.81 13.21
N TRP A 276 11.13 7.01 14.05
CA TRP A 276 10.63 7.32 15.38
C TRP A 276 10.85 6.11 16.29
#